data_AF-A0A2R6K4K2-F1
#
_entry.id   AF-A0A2R6K4K2-F1
#
_cell.length_a   1.000
_cell.length_b   1.000
_cell.length_c   1.000
_cell.angle_alpha   90.00
_cell.angle_beta   90.00
_cell.angle_gamma   90.00
#
_symmetry.space_group_name_H-M   'P 1'
#
loop_
_entity.id
_entity.type
_entity.pdbx_description
1 polymer ?
#
loop_
_entity_poly.entity_id
_entity_poly.type
_entity_poly.pdbx_seq_one_letter_code
_entity_poly.pdbx_strand_id
1 'polypeptide(L)'
;MNRRTLLTLLGAGTVSLAGCTNRSEPAETDDGTPTETETPYPSDGIPEGTDTTATGDGTADPRALPDDCPTTQDLDVEWPTDLDAKTVESFVEAYEHEYHREVVVAYEPETPLDEYGLSGSVSEGPRRADDGWVLTYSGSGGVYRPGLFLGAQTTDAPEGADVVSTDEIDDERLTELFTEAVDTGEAEVHVDRQDAEAVNRYLDLFESLSDDFALSGPGDSDSLSVDVDGTVVELDVTADNFHGDYWWTATYYVDERVVRRTDKDTDPRDGDLLECQGR
;
A
#
# COMPACT_ATOMS: atom_id res chain seq x y z
N MET A 1 -5.76 -24.26 -12.57
CA MET A 1 -6.93 -24.85 -11.86
C MET A 1 -6.57 -25.07 -10.41
N ASN A 2 -6.92 -24.14 -9.53
CA ASN A 2 -6.99 -24.39 -8.10
C ASN A 2 -8.15 -23.60 -7.52
N ARG A 3 -9.05 -24.35 -6.86
CA ARG A 3 -10.25 -23.88 -6.16
C ARG A 3 -9.88 -23.63 -4.70
N ARG A 4 -10.37 -22.53 -4.12
CA ARG A 4 -10.73 -22.33 -2.71
C ARG A 4 -11.11 -20.86 -2.53
N THR A 5 -12.06 -20.41 -1.72
CA THR A 5 -13.26 -20.96 -1.07
C THR A 5 -13.98 -19.70 -0.58
N LEU A 6 -15.24 -19.51 -0.99
CA LEU A 6 -16.12 -18.44 -0.50
C LEU A 6 -16.47 -18.66 0.97
N LEU A 7 -16.41 -17.59 1.78
CA LEU A 7 -17.05 -17.53 3.09
C LEU A 7 -17.79 -16.20 3.22
N THR A 8 -19.09 -16.28 3.01
CA THR A 8 -20.08 -15.24 3.25
C THR A 8 -20.39 -15.18 4.75
N LEU A 9 -20.33 -13.99 5.36
CA LEU A 9 -21.03 -13.76 6.62
C LEU A 9 -21.75 -12.42 6.59
N LEU A 10 -23.08 -12.51 6.62
CA LEU A 10 -24.02 -11.42 6.81
C LEU A 10 -23.98 -10.97 8.27
N GLY A 11 -23.81 -9.67 8.50
CA GLY A 11 -23.96 -9.04 9.80
C GLY A 11 -24.63 -7.68 9.67
N ALA A 12 -25.97 -7.67 9.67
CA ALA A 12 -26.76 -6.46 9.77
C ALA A 12 -26.72 -5.94 11.21
N GLY A 13 -26.27 -4.71 11.41
CA GLY A 13 -26.27 -4.02 12.69
C GLY A 13 -26.59 -2.54 12.52
N THR A 14 -27.86 -2.18 12.73
CA THR A 14 -28.32 -0.79 12.84
C THR A 14 -27.88 -0.21 14.19
N VAL A 15 -27.23 0.96 14.20
CA VAL A 15 -27.07 1.77 15.42
C VAL A 15 -27.62 3.16 15.17
N SER A 16 -28.55 3.55 16.04
CA SER A 16 -29.26 4.83 16.01
C SER A 16 -28.40 5.98 16.53
N LEU A 17 -28.58 7.14 15.90
CA LEU A 17 -28.16 8.47 16.34
C LEU A 17 -28.74 8.84 17.72
N ALA A 18 -27.90 9.37 18.60
CA ALA A 18 -28.32 10.26 19.68
C ALA A 18 -27.20 11.27 19.96
N GLY A 19 -27.43 12.54 19.60
CA GLY A 19 -26.65 13.67 20.10
C GLY A 19 -27.13 14.09 21.49
N CYS A 20 -26.22 14.66 22.29
CA CYS A 20 -26.52 15.68 23.29
C CYS A 20 -25.22 16.37 23.76
N THR A 21 -25.34 17.68 23.92
CA THR A 21 -24.32 18.70 24.13
C THR A 21 -23.89 18.88 25.60
N ASN A 22 -22.64 19.34 25.77
CA ASN A 22 -22.07 20.22 26.82
C ASN A 22 -22.38 19.98 28.32
N ARG A 23 -21.34 19.96 29.17
CA ARG A 23 -20.94 21.08 30.07
C ARG A 23 -19.89 20.67 31.13
N SER A 24 -18.98 21.61 31.36
CA SER A 24 -17.77 21.71 32.20
C SER A 24 -17.72 21.06 33.61
N GLU A 25 -16.52 20.50 33.89
CA GLU A 25 -15.66 20.35 35.09
C GLU A 25 -15.91 21.20 36.37
N PRO A 26 -15.17 21.02 37.50
CA PRO A 26 -14.25 19.92 37.94
C PRO A 26 -14.47 19.46 39.42
N ALA A 27 -13.79 18.38 39.85
CA ALA A 27 -13.01 18.32 41.10
C ALA A 27 -12.31 16.95 41.33
N GLU A 28 -10.99 17.03 41.47
CA GLU A 28 -10.09 16.36 42.43
C GLU A 28 -10.10 14.82 42.67
N THR A 29 -8.92 14.27 42.33
CA THR A 29 -8.11 13.25 43.04
C THR A 29 -8.74 11.90 43.38
N ASP A 30 -8.27 10.85 42.71
CA ASP A 30 -7.90 9.62 43.41
C ASP A 30 -6.71 8.93 42.72
N ASP A 31 -5.79 8.49 43.55
CA ASP A 31 -4.46 7.95 43.27
C ASP A 31 -4.59 6.43 43.13
N GLY A 32 -4.58 5.93 41.89
CA GLY A 32 -4.89 4.53 41.58
C GLY A 32 -3.90 3.92 40.60
N THR A 33 -2.79 3.42 41.13
CA THR A 33 -1.82 2.55 40.44
C THR A 33 -2.52 1.38 39.73
N PRO A 34 -2.38 1.21 38.39
CA PRO A 34 -2.86 0.01 37.73
C PRO A 34 -1.97 -1.18 38.12
N THR A 35 -2.60 -2.17 38.73
CA THR A 35 -2.01 -3.47 39.10
C THR A 35 -1.78 -4.28 37.84
N GLU A 36 -0.56 -4.80 37.70
CA GLU A 36 -0.16 -5.73 36.64
C GLU A 36 -1.09 -6.95 36.65
N THR A 37 -1.70 -7.23 35.50
CA THR A 37 -2.50 -8.44 35.29
C THR A 37 -1.54 -9.58 34.95
N GLU A 38 -1.07 -10.29 35.98
CA GLU A 38 -0.40 -11.58 35.83
C GLU A 38 -1.41 -12.61 35.29
N THR A 39 -1.17 -13.09 34.07
CA THR A 39 -1.87 -14.25 33.52
C THR A 39 -1.12 -15.52 33.95
N PRO A 40 -1.79 -16.50 34.60
CA PRO A 40 -1.15 -17.73 35.05
C PRO A 40 -1.01 -18.71 33.88
N TYR A 41 0.22 -19.00 33.48
CA TYR A 41 0.53 -20.14 32.63
C TYR A 41 0.57 -21.42 33.47
N PRO A 42 -0.17 -22.48 33.11
CA PRO A 42 -0.02 -23.79 33.73
C PRO A 42 1.30 -24.43 33.28
N SER A 43 2.21 -24.56 34.25
CA SER A 43 3.33 -25.48 34.25
C SER A 43 2.81 -26.91 34.36
N ASP A 44 3.04 -27.75 33.36
CA ASP A 44 3.06 -29.20 33.52
C ASP A 44 3.91 -29.88 32.42
N GLY A 45 4.86 -30.70 32.87
CA GLY A 45 5.21 -31.95 32.18
C GLY A 45 6.48 -31.98 31.33
N ILE A 46 7.63 -32.04 31.98
CA ILE A 46 8.84 -32.67 31.44
C ILE A 46 8.60 -34.19 31.32
N PRO A 47 8.95 -34.85 30.20
CA PRO A 47 9.45 -36.20 30.23
C PRO A 47 10.95 -36.21 29.91
N GLU A 48 11.74 -36.69 30.87
CA GLU A 48 13.13 -37.07 30.69
C GLU A 48 13.26 -38.25 29.71
N GLY A 49 14.30 -38.19 28.88
CA GLY A 49 15.04 -39.38 28.45
C GLY A 49 14.83 -39.81 27.00
N THR A 50 15.79 -39.52 26.12
CA THR A 50 16.82 -40.52 25.79
C THR A 50 17.96 -39.92 24.97
N ASP A 51 19.18 -40.19 25.44
CA ASP A 51 20.43 -40.15 24.69
C ASP A 51 20.27 -40.75 23.29
N THR A 52 20.63 -40.00 22.27
CA THR A 52 21.31 -40.58 21.10
C THR A 52 22.40 -39.62 20.66
N THR A 53 23.61 -40.02 21.02
CA THR A 53 24.88 -39.51 20.51
C THR A 53 24.92 -39.69 18.99
N ALA A 54 24.76 -38.60 18.25
CA ALA A 54 25.25 -38.48 16.89
C ALA A 54 26.47 -37.55 16.92
N THR A 55 27.63 -38.14 17.19
CA THR A 55 28.94 -37.54 16.92
C THR A 55 29.10 -37.46 15.40
N GLY A 56 28.48 -36.45 14.79
CA GLY A 56 28.77 -36.01 13.44
C GLY A 56 29.87 -34.97 13.50
N ASP A 57 31.12 -35.42 13.44
CA ASP A 57 32.27 -34.59 13.07
C ASP A 57 32.15 -34.25 11.57
N GLY A 58 31.14 -33.43 11.27
CA GLY A 58 30.98 -32.78 9.99
C GLY A 58 31.40 -31.35 10.20
N THR A 59 32.56 -30.97 9.68
CA THR A 59 32.83 -29.57 9.38
C THR A 59 31.73 -29.16 8.41
N ALA A 60 30.62 -28.62 8.92
CA ALA A 60 29.58 -28.05 8.07
C ALA A 60 30.31 -27.06 7.16
N ASP A 61 30.25 -27.27 5.85
CA ASP A 61 30.83 -26.32 4.92
C ASP A 61 30.16 -24.99 5.25
N PRO A 62 30.90 -23.96 5.70
CA PRO A 62 30.29 -22.66 6.00
C PRO A 62 29.60 -22.06 4.77
N ARG A 63 29.83 -22.64 3.58
CA ARG A 63 29.20 -22.28 2.31
C ARG A 63 27.99 -23.18 1.96
N ALA A 64 27.60 -24.14 2.79
CA ALA A 64 26.38 -24.92 2.55
C ALA A 64 25.17 -23.99 2.70
N LEU A 65 24.32 -23.94 1.67
CA LEU A 65 23.04 -23.23 1.76
C LEU A 65 22.18 -23.89 2.85
N PRO A 66 21.41 -23.12 3.64
CA PRO A 66 20.43 -23.68 4.56
C PRO A 66 19.47 -24.63 3.83
N ASP A 67 19.13 -25.75 4.47
CA ASP A 67 18.23 -26.76 3.88
C ASP A 67 16.84 -26.19 3.57
N ASP A 68 16.41 -25.16 4.32
CA ASP A 68 15.15 -24.41 4.15
C ASP A 68 15.39 -23.10 3.38
N CYS A 69 16.16 -23.14 2.29
CA CYS A 69 16.27 -21.99 1.42
C CYS A 69 14.91 -21.71 0.75
N PRO A 70 14.28 -20.55 0.98
CA PRO A 70 13.07 -20.19 0.24
C PRO A 70 13.39 -20.19 -1.25
N THR A 71 12.52 -20.81 -2.05
CA THR A 71 12.50 -20.58 -3.50
C THR A 71 12.48 -19.07 -3.71
N THR A 72 13.27 -18.60 -4.68
CA THR A 72 13.42 -17.19 -5.07
C THR A 72 12.12 -16.42 -4.89
N GLN A 73 12.19 -15.21 -4.34
CA GLN A 73 11.01 -14.35 -4.18
C GLN A 73 10.47 -13.87 -5.54
N ASP A 74 11.08 -14.33 -6.64
CA ASP A 74 10.79 -13.97 -8.04
C ASP A 74 10.79 -12.45 -8.26
N LEU A 75 11.60 -11.74 -7.48
CA LEU A 75 11.82 -10.29 -7.62
C LEU A 75 12.70 -10.02 -8.84
N ASP A 76 12.37 -8.99 -9.61
CA ASP A 76 13.14 -8.58 -10.80
C ASP A 76 14.40 -7.78 -10.40
N VAL A 77 15.24 -8.37 -9.54
CA VAL A 77 16.44 -7.76 -9.00
C VAL A 77 17.65 -8.62 -9.33
N GLU A 78 18.58 -8.06 -10.09
CA GLU A 78 19.80 -8.76 -10.47
C GLU A 78 20.74 -8.90 -9.28
N TRP A 79 21.18 -10.14 -9.02
CA TRP A 79 22.17 -10.41 -7.97
C TRP A 79 23.54 -9.84 -8.35
N PRO A 80 24.24 -9.13 -7.45
CA PRO A 80 25.54 -8.56 -7.76
C PRO A 80 26.58 -9.64 -8.07
N THR A 81 27.29 -9.49 -9.20
CA THR A 81 28.36 -10.42 -9.60
C THR A 81 29.63 -10.29 -8.76
N ASP A 82 29.89 -9.09 -8.25
CA ASP A 82 31.00 -8.76 -7.35
C ASP A 82 30.44 -8.09 -6.11
N LEU A 83 30.78 -8.60 -4.93
CA LEU A 83 30.31 -8.05 -3.66
C LEU A 83 31.33 -7.09 -3.04
N ASP A 84 31.07 -5.81 -3.20
CA ASP A 84 31.70 -4.73 -2.47
C ASP A 84 30.66 -3.81 -1.84
N ALA A 85 31.11 -2.84 -1.05
CA ALA A 85 30.20 -1.94 -0.34
C ALA A 85 29.21 -1.24 -1.30
N LYS A 86 29.69 -0.80 -2.47
CA LYS A 86 28.85 -0.04 -3.40
C LYS A 86 27.83 -0.94 -4.09
N THR A 87 28.25 -2.14 -4.52
CA THR A 87 27.34 -3.08 -5.19
C THR A 87 26.28 -3.60 -4.22
N VAL A 88 26.63 -3.84 -2.96
CA VAL A 88 25.67 -4.23 -1.91
C VAL A 88 24.68 -3.12 -1.60
N GLU A 89 25.15 -1.87 -1.49
CA GLU A 89 24.28 -0.72 -1.26
C GLU A 89 23.21 -0.62 -2.37
N SER A 90 23.64 -0.56 -3.64
CA SER A 90 22.73 -0.50 -4.77
C SER A 90 21.83 -1.73 -4.89
N PHE A 91 22.34 -2.92 -4.56
CA PHE A 91 21.54 -4.14 -4.54
C PHE A 91 20.43 -4.07 -3.49
N VAL A 92 20.73 -3.69 -2.24
CA VAL A 92 19.70 -3.60 -1.18
C VAL A 92 18.70 -2.49 -1.47
N GLU A 93 19.11 -1.37 -2.06
CA GLU A 93 18.17 -0.32 -2.48
C GLU A 93 17.17 -0.85 -3.52
N ALA A 94 17.63 -1.57 -4.54
CA ALA A 94 16.75 -2.20 -5.53
C ALA A 94 15.92 -3.35 -4.91
N TYR A 95 16.54 -4.18 -4.10
CA TYR A 95 15.90 -5.33 -3.44
C TYR A 95 14.78 -4.90 -2.50
N GLU A 96 15.02 -3.92 -1.61
CA GLU A 96 14.00 -3.47 -0.66
C GLU A 96 12.83 -2.81 -1.38
N HIS A 97 13.06 -2.12 -2.50
CA HIS A 97 11.98 -1.57 -3.33
C HIS A 97 11.02 -2.67 -3.81
N GLU A 98 11.55 -3.69 -4.49
CA GLU A 98 10.73 -4.80 -5.01
C GLU A 98 10.15 -5.66 -3.88
N TYR A 99 10.94 -5.98 -2.86
CA TYR A 99 10.47 -6.77 -1.72
C TYR A 99 9.31 -6.09 -0.98
N HIS A 100 9.41 -4.78 -0.74
CA HIS A 100 8.35 -4.07 -0.04
C HIS A 100 7.09 -3.95 -0.90
N ARG A 101 7.23 -3.72 -2.22
CA ARG A 101 6.10 -3.68 -3.17
C ARG A 101 5.37 -5.02 -3.26
N GLU A 102 6.09 -6.09 -3.56
CA GLU A 102 5.52 -7.39 -3.90
C GLU A 102 5.13 -8.21 -2.66
N VAL A 103 5.95 -8.17 -1.61
CA VAL A 103 5.82 -9.10 -0.47
C VAL A 103 5.16 -8.45 0.73
N VAL A 104 5.57 -7.22 1.08
CA VAL A 104 5.06 -6.54 2.30
C VAL A 104 3.73 -5.87 2.02
N VAL A 105 3.66 -5.05 0.98
CA VAL A 105 2.44 -4.34 0.58
C VAL A 105 1.54 -5.24 -0.27
N ALA A 106 2.13 -6.14 -1.06
CA ALA A 106 1.42 -6.92 -2.08
C ALA A 106 0.58 -6.00 -2.98
N TYR A 107 1.26 -5.00 -3.56
CA TYR A 107 0.62 -3.96 -4.34
C TYR A 107 0.09 -4.51 -5.67
N GLU A 108 -1.22 -4.63 -5.75
CA GLU A 108 -1.96 -4.89 -6.99
C GLU A 108 -2.82 -3.64 -7.29
N PRO A 109 -2.57 -2.93 -8.41
CA PRO A 109 -3.39 -1.78 -8.79
C PRO A 109 -4.79 -2.26 -9.24
N GLU A 110 -5.83 -1.62 -8.71
CA GLU A 110 -7.23 -1.90 -9.03
C GLU A 110 -7.79 -0.88 -10.06
N THR A 111 -7.16 0.29 -10.16
CA THR A 111 -7.48 1.34 -11.13
C THR A 111 -6.20 1.82 -11.84
N PRO A 112 -6.30 2.43 -13.04
CA PRO A 112 -5.14 3.01 -13.72
C PRO A 112 -4.57 4.24 -12.99
N LEU A 113 -5.31 4.80 -12.02
CA LEU A 113 -4.87 5.92 -11.21
C LEU A 113 -4.09 5.49 -9.96
N ASP A 114 -4.10 4.19 -9.63
CA ASP A 114 -3.40 3.69 -8.46
C ASP A 114 -1.89 3.87 -8.65
N GLU A 115 -1.24 4.47 -7.67
CA GLU A 115 0.21 4.67 -7.67
C GLU A 115 0.85 4.07 -6.43
N TYR A 116 2.08 3.58 -6.63
CA TYR A 116 2.94 3.14 -5.55
C TYR A 116 4.22 3.97 -5.54
N GLY A 117 4.41 4.74 -4.48
CA GLY A 117 5.57 5.60 -4.32
C GLY A 117 6.40 5.18 -3.11
N LEU A 118 7.54 4.51 -3.35
CA LEU A 118 8.54 4.29 -2.31
C LEU A 118 9.74 5.21 -2.49
N SER A 119 10.34 5.55 -1.37
CA SER A 119 11.64 6.19 -1.29
C SER A 119 12.40 5.60 -0.11
N GLY A 120 13.71 5.65 -0.16
CA GLY A 120 14.53 5.26 0.97
C GLY A 120 15.99 5.35 0.62
N SER A 121 16.82 5.04 1.63
CA SER A 121 18.25 5.04 1.46
C SER A 121 18.92 4.23 2.56
N VAL A 122 20.15 3.83 2.25
CA VAL A 122 21.04 3.25 3.24
C VAL A 122 21.49 4.33 4.23
N SER A 123 21.09 4.18 5.49
CA SER A 123 21.30 5.19 6.54
C SER A 123 22.73 5.18 7.06
N GLU A 124 23.36 4.02 7.09
CA GLU A 124 24.78 3.82 7.38
C GLU A 124 25.39 2.95 6.30
N GLY A 125 26.48 3.44 5.68
CA GLY A 125 27.12 2.72 4.58
C GLY A 125 27.54 1.29 4.95
N PRO A 126 27.65 0.37 3.97
CA PRO A 126 27.84 -1.04 4.26
C PRO A 126 29.13 -1.35 5.03
N ARG A 127 29.01 -2.25 6.01
CA ARG A 127 30.11 -2.72 6.85
C ARG A 127 30.33 -4.21 6.60
N ARG A 128 31.59 -4.60 6.39
CA ARG A 128 31.94 -6.02 6.27
C ARG A 128 31.60 -6.78 7.56
N ALA A 129 30.99 -7.95 7.41
CA ALA A 129 30.75 -8.91 8.48
C ALA A 129 31.00 -10.32 7.94
N ASP A 130 32.00 -11.01 8.49
CA ASP A 130 32.47 -12.31 8.00
C ASP A 130 32.79 -12.30 6.48
N ASP A 131 32.04 -13.09 5.70
CA ASP A 131 32.11 -13.22 4.25
C ASP A 131 31.12 -12.31 3.49
N GLY A 132 30.26 -11.60 4.22
CA GLY A 132 29.26 -10.70 3.66
C GLY A 132 29.36 -9.25 4.13
N TRP A 133 28.24 -8.57 4.02
CA TRP A 133 28.06 -7.15 4.30
C TRP A 133 26.79 -6.92 5.11
N VAL A 134 26.86 -5.99 6.06
CA VAL A 134 25.74 -5.52 6.86
C VAL A 134 25.49 -4.05 6.60
N LEU A 135 24.22 -3.68 6.41
CA LEU A 135 23.77 -2.30 6.20
C LEU A 135 22.36 -2.11 6.73
N THR A 136 22.02 -0.86 7.01
CA THR A 136 20.67 -0.46 7.45
C THR A 136 20.02 0.38 6.38
N TYR A 137 18.85 -0.04 5.92
CA TYR A 137 18.00 0.71 5.00
C TYR A 137 16.85 1.34 5.78
N SER A 138 16.58 2.62 5.50
CA SER A 138 15.38 3.29 5.99
C SER A 138 14.56 3.74 4.79
N GLY A 139 13.28 3.38 4.81
CA GLY A 139 12.34 3.70 3.75
C GLY A 139 11.11 4.44 4.26
N SER A 140 10.49 5.16 3.34
CA SER A 140 9.17 5.74 3.49
C SER A 140 8.44 5.73 2.16
N GLY A 141 7.13 5.60 2.19
CA GLY A 141 6.34 5.60 0.96
C GLY A 141 4.86 5.64 1.20
N GLY A 142 4.12 5.52 0.11
CA GLY A 142 2.67 5.54 0.10
C GLY A 142 2.09 4.62 -0.96
N VAL A 143 0.94 4.04 -0.63
CA VAL A 143 0.03 3.45 -1.61
C VAL A 143 -1.07 4.48 -1.84
N TYR A 144 -1.18 4.95 -3.08
CA TYR A 144 -2.17 5.92 -3.51
C TYR A 144 -3.27 5.15 -4.24
N ARG A 145 -4.49 5.22 -3.72
CA ARG A 145 -5.69 4.63 -4.32
C ARG A 145 -6.73 5.72 -4.38
N PRO A 146 -6.75 6.51 -5.46
CA PRO A 146 -7.55 7.71 -5.49
C PRO A 146 -9.03 7.38 -5.71
N GLY A 147 -9.88 8.09 -4.99
CA GLY A 147 -11.27 8.26 -5.39
C GLY A 147 -11.38 9.35 -6.46
N LEU A 148 -12.60 9.61 -6.93
CA LEU A 148 -12.86 10.76 -7.81
C LEU A 148 -13.66 11.81 -7.06
N PHE A 149 -13.25 13.07 -7.20
CA PHE A 149 -14.07 14.23 -6.87
C PHE A 149 -14.59 14.82 -8.16
N LEU A 150 -15.92 14.95 -8.24
CA LEU A 150 -16.63 15.47 -9.40
C LEU A 150 -17.28 16.79 -8.99
N GLY A 151 -16.78 17.91 -9.51
CA GLY A 151 -17.35 19.24 -9.33
C GLY A 151 -18.04 19.67 -10.62
N ALA A 152 -19.28 20.14 -10.52
CA ALA A 152 -20.04 20.65 -11.64
C ALA A 152 -20.37 22.12 -11.41
N GLN A 153 -20.07 22.99 -12.38
CA GLN A 153 -20.35 24.42 -12.28
C GLN A 153 -20.93 24.97 -13.58
N THR A 154 -21.94 25.83 -13.47
CA THR A 154 -22.46 26.54 -14.65
C THR A 154 -21.43 27.54 -15.19
N THR A 155 -21.18 27.51 -16.49
CA THR A 155 -20.17 28.36 -17.14
C THR A 155 -20.56 28.74 -18.57
N ASP A 156 -19.78 29.63 -19.18
CA ASP A 156 -19.81 29.82 -20.63
C ASP A 156 -18.83 28.83 -21.28
N ALA A 157 -19.26 28.08 -22.30
CA ALA A 157 -18.37 27.16 -23.02
C ALA A 157 -17.16 27.92 -23.60
N PRO A 158 -15.92 27.42 -23.41
CA PRO A 158 -14.76 27.97 -24.10
C PRO A 158 -14.95 27.96 -25.62
N GLU A 159 -14.35 28.93 -26.32
CA GLU A 159 -14.46 28.99 -27.77
C GLU A 159 -13.85 27.74 -28.42
N GLY A 160 -14.68 26.95 -29.11
CA GLY A 160 -14.26 25.71 -29.76
C GLY A 160 -14.20 24.50 -28.83
N ALA A 161 -14.73 24.59 -27.60
CA ALA A 161 -14.90 23.42 -26.74
C ALA A 161 -15.88 22.42 -27.38
N ASP A 162 -15.55 21.13 -27.27
CA ASP A 162 -16.48 20.06 -27.57
C ASP A 162 -17.47 19.95 -26.39
N VAL A 163 -18.72 20.33 -26.65
CA VAL A 163 -19.79 20.33 -25.65
C VAL A 163 -20.63 19.07 -25.85
N VAL A 164 -20.62 18.20 -24.85
CA VAL A 164 -21.34 16.92 -24.81
C VAL A 164 -22.80 17.16 -24.42
N SER A 165 -23.76 16.53 -25.08
CA SER A 165 -25.15 16.61 -24.61
C SER A 165 -25.38 15.72 -23.39
N THR A 166 -26.12 16.20 -22.39
CA THR A 166 -26.53 15.36 -21.25
C THR A 166 -27.29 14.08 -21.68
N ASP A 167 -27.94 14.08 -22.85
CA ASP A 167 -28.61 12.91 -23.43
C ASP A 167 -27.63 11.77 -23.83
N GLU A 168 -26.34 12.08 -23.98
CA GLU A 168 -25.28 11.11 -24.28
C GLU A 168 -24.74 10.42 -23.02
N ILE A 169 -25.15 10.89 -21.83
CA ILE A 169 -24.66 10.43 -20.53
C ILE A 169 -25.73 9.54 -19.88
N ASP A 170 -25.56 8.22 -20.00
CA ASP A 170 -26.43 7.21 -19.37
C ASP A 170 -25.97 6.89 -17.93
N ASP A 171 -25.86 7.92 -17.07
CA ASP A 171 -25.54 7.79 -15.65
C ASP A 171 -26.43 8.73 -14.82
N GLU A 172 -27.41 8.16 -14.11
CA GLU A 172 -28.42 8.91 -13.33
C GLU A 172 -27.77 9.87 -12.32
N ARG A 173 -26.65 9.46 -11.70
CA ARG A 173 -25.96 10.25 -10.68
C ARG A 173 -25.28 11.49 -11.28
N LEU A 174 -24.69 11.37 -12.47
CA LEU A 174 -24.16 12.52 -13.20
C LEU A 174 -25.27 13.44 -13.70
N THR A 175 -26.36 12.88 -14.25
CA THR A 175 -27.50 13.69 -14.69
C THR A 175 -28.09 14.50 -13.51
N GLU A 176 -28.21 13.89 -12.32
CA GLU A 176 -28.61 14.58 -11.10
C GLU A 176 -27.62 15.68 -10.70
N LEU A 177 -26.31 15.40 -10.72
CA LEU A 177 -25.25 16.38 -10.43
C LEU A 177 -25.36 17.60 -11.33
N PHE A 178 -25.51 17.40 -12.65
CA PHE A 178 -25.60 18.49 -13.61
C PHE A 178 -26.88 19.31 -13.45
N THR A 179 -28.01 18.62 -13.20
CA THR A 179 -29.29 19.30 -12.94
C THR A 179 -29.21 20.15 -11.69
N GLU A 180 -28.59 19.65 -10.62
CA GLU A 180 -28.36 20.42 -9.40
C GLU A 180 -27.48 21.64 -9.68
N ALA A 181 -26.37 21.47 -10.41
CA ALA A 181 -25.49 22.58 -10.78
C ALA A 181 -26.23 23.67 -11.58
N VAL A 182 -27.14 23.31 -12.49
CA VAL A 182 -27.99 24.28 -13.20
C VAL A 182 -28.91 25.06 -12.24
N ASP A 183 -29.48 24.38 -11.24
CA ASP A 183 -30.42 24.99 -10.30
C ASP A 183 -29.73 25.88 -9.25
N THR A 184 -28.55 25.50 -8.79
CA THR A 184 -27.84 26.15 -7.66
C THR A 184 -26.65 27.01 -8.10
N GLY A 185 -26.12 26.76 -9.31
CA GLY A 185 -24.90 27.31 -9.86
C GLY A 185 -23.69 26.36 -9.79
N GLU A 186 -23.67 25.46 -8.80
CA GLU A 186 -22.58 24.50 -8.55
C GLU A 186 -23.10 23.26 -7.79
N ALA A 187 -22.51 22.08 -8.05
CA ALA A 187 -22.79 20.84 -7.32
C ALA A 187 -21.54 19.96 -7.25
N GLU A 188 -21.46 19.08 -6.27
CA GLU A 188 -20.28 18.24 -6.05
C GLU A 188 -20.67 16.82 -5.64
N VAL A 189 -19.88 15.84 -6.07
CA VAL A 189 -20.05 14.45 -5.64
C VAL A 189 -18.73 13.70 -5.57
N HIS A 190 -18.59 12.81 -4.58
CA HIS A 190 -17.42 11.97 -4.40
C HIS A 190 -17.69 10.52 -4.79
N VAL A 191 -16.80 9.93 -5.57
CA VAL A 191 -16.71 8.48 -5.82
C VAL A 191 -15.72 7.91 -4.81
N ASP A 192 -16.17 6.95 -4.00
CA ASP A 192 -15.36 6.37 -2.93
C ASP A 192 -14.19 5.58 -3.51
N ARG A 193 -12.98 5.80 -2.97
CA ARG A 193 -11.76 5.07 -3.34
C ARG A 193 -11.82 3.57 -3.10
N GLN A 194 -12.73 3.10 -2.25
CA GLN A 194 -12.95 1.67 -2.00
C GLN A 194 -13.81 1.03 -3.11
N ASP A 195 -14.40 1.82 -4.00
CA ASP A 195 -15.23 1.37 -5.11
C ASP A 195 -14.48 1.50 -6.44
N ALA A 196 -13.42 0.69 -6.62
CA ALA A 196 -12.59 0.68 -7.82
C ALA A 196 -13.41 0.40 -9.10
N GLU A 197 -14.52 -0.36 -9.00
CA GLU A 197 -15.42 -0.59 -10.13
C GLU A 197 -16.13 0.71 -10.55
N ALA A 198 -16.62 1.50 -9.60
CA ALA A 198 -17.20 2.80 -9.90
C ALA A 198 -16.16 3.79 -10.45
N VAL A 199 -14.95 3.83 -9.90
CA VAL A 199 -13.87 4.70 -10.41
C VAL A 199 -13.56 4.35 -11.87
N ASN A 200 -13.28 3.09 -12.18
CA ASN A 200 -13.00 2.65 -13.55
C ASN A 200 -14.17 2.94 -14.50
N ARG A 201 -15.42 2.69 -14.07
CA ARG A 201 -16.61 3.00 -14.87
C ARG A 201 -16.69 4.49 -15.23
N TYR A 202 -16.36 5.39 -14.30
CA TYR A 202 -16.38 6.83 -14.56
C TYR A 202 -15.21 7.25 -15.47
N LEU A 203 -14.02 6.68 -15.30
CA LEU A 203 -12.89 6.94 -16.20
C LEU A 203 -13.22 6.52 -17.64
N ASP A 204 -13.72 5.29 -17.82
CA ASP A 204 -14.15 4.79 -19.14
C ASP A 204 -15.24 5.69 -19.75
N LEU A 205 -16.19 6.17 -18.92
CA LEU A 205 -17.22 7.09 -19.37
C LEU A 205 -16.62 8.42 -19.84
N PHE A 206 -15.78 9.07 -19.03
CA PHE A 206 -15.21 10.39 -19.36
C PHE A 206 -14.29 10.34 -20.58
N GLU A 207 -13.47 9.31 -20.70
CA GLU A 207 -12.66 9.06 -21.90
C GLU A 207 -13.53 8.82 -23.15
N SER A 208 -14.71 8.23 -23.00
CA SER A 208 -15.64 8.04 -24.13
C SER A 208 -16.35 9.33 -24.57
N LEU A 209 -16.44 10.32 -23.67
CA LEU A 209 -17.09 11.61 -23.92
C LEU A 209 -16.13 12.64 -24.54
N SER A 210 -14.82 12.51 -24.32
CA SER A 210 -13.80 13.39 -24.90
C SER A 210 -12.49 12.64 -25.13
N ASP A 211 -11.97 12.72 -26.36
CA ASP A 211 -10.65 12.18 -26.72
C ASP A 211 -9.50 12.92 -26.01
N ASP A 212 -9.75 14.14 -25.51
CA ASP A 212 -8.76 14.96 -24.81
C ASP A 212 -8.77 14.74 -23.28
N PHE A 213 -9.78 14.04 -22.74
CA PHE A 213 -9.87 13.79 -21.30
C PHE A 213 -8.85 12.74 -20.86
N ALA A 214 -8.02 13.06 -19.87
CA ALA A 214 -7.06 12.11 -19.31
C ALA A 214 -6.67 12.43 -17.87
N LEU A 215 -6.75 11.40 -17.01
CA LEU A 215 -6.14 11.38 -15.68
C LEU A 215 -5.06 10.31 -15.66
N SER A 216 -3.86 10.66 -15.20
CA SER A 216 -2.69 9.75 -15.24
C SER A 216 -2.23 9.27 -13.87
N GLY A 217 -2.74 9.87 -12.79
CA GLY A 217 -2.41 9.46 -11.44
C GLY A 217 -3.09 10.28 -10.34
N PRO A 218 -2.67 10.08 -9.09
CA PRO A 218 -3.22 10.77 -7.92
C PRO A 218 -2.99 12.28 -7.97
N GLY A 219 -4.02 13.06 -7.66
CA GLY A 219 -3.97 14.52 -7.67
C GLY A 219 -4.11 15.16 -9.05
N ASP A 220 -4.19 14.36 -10.13
CA ASP A 220 -4.50 14.88 -11.46
C ASP A 220 -5.94 15.38 -11.52
N SER A 221 -6.17 16.36 -12.39
CA SER A 221 -7.49 16.93 -12.64
C SER A 221 -7.66 17.25 -14.12
N ASP A 222 -8.86 17.05 -14.63
CA ASP A 222 -9.26 17.41 -15.99
C ASP A 222 -10.74 17.78 -16.03
N SER A 223 -11.20 18.41 -17.12
CA SER A 223 -12.58 18.88 -17.23
C SER A 223 -13.29 18.56 -18.55
N LEU A 224 -14.62 18.52 -18.48
CA LEU A 224 -15.52 18.29 -19.61
C LEU A 224 -16.59 19.39 -19.65
N SER A 225 -17.04 19.78 -20.83
CA SER A 225 -18.18 20.70 -21.00
C SER A 225 -19.44 19.93 -21.40
N VAL A 226 -20.53 20.10 -20.65
CA VAL A 226 -21.80 19.41 -20.86
C VAL A 226 -22.93 20.41 -21.07
N ASP A 227 -23.76 20.22 -22.09
CA ASP A 227 -25.00 20.96 -22.31
C ASP A 227 -26.18 20.29 -21.59
N VAL A 228 -26.83 21.07 -20.73
CA VAL A 228 -28.01 20.68 -19.96
C VAL A 228 -29.13 21.64 -20.33
N ASP A 229 -30.00 21.21 -21.25
CA ASP A 229 -31.14 22.01 -21.74
C ASP A 229 -30.74 23.43 -22.22
N GLY A 230 -29.59 23.56 -22.89
CA GLY A 230 -29.06 24.84 -23.38
C GLY A 230 -28.25 25.64 -22.36
N THR A 231 -27.99 25.10 -21.17
CA THR A 231 -27.07 25.65 -20.16
C THR A 231 -25.80 24.82 -20.13
N VAL A 232 -24.65 25.46 -20.30
CA VAL A 232 -23.36 24.76 -20.24
C VAL A 232 -22.92 24.60 -18.78
N VAL A 233 -22.52 23.39 -18.45
CA VAL A 233 -21.95 22.99 -17.17
C VAL A 233 -20.55 22.44 -17.43
N GLU A 234 -19.55 22.97 -16.74
CA GLU A 234 -18.21 22.37 -16.68
C GLU A 234 -18.20 21.31 -15.58
N LEU A 235 -17.74 20.11 -15.92
CA LEU A 235 -17.46 19.02 -14.98
C LEU A 235 -15.95 18.97 -14.75
N ASP A 236 -15.50 19.38 -13.58
CA ASP A 236 -14.15 19.15 -13.09
C ASP A 236 -14.06 17.76 -12.44
N VAL A 237 -13.18 16.91 -12.94
CA VAL A 237 -12.88 15.59 -12.40
C VAL A 237 -11.49 15.62 -11.79
N THR A 238 -11.37 15.33 -10.50
CA THR A 238 -10.08 15.27 -9.80
C THR A 238 -9.89 13.89 -9.18
N ALA A 239 -8.76 13.24 -9.49
CA ALA A 239 -8.29 12.08 -8.75
C ALA A 239 -7.79 12.54 -7.38
N ASP A 240 -8.36 12.03 -6.28
CA ASP A 240 -7.89 12.44 -4.95
C ASP A 240 -6.41 12.06 -4.74
N ASN A 241 -5.74 12.70 -3.78
CA ASN A 241 -4.32 12.40 -3.49
C ASN A 241 -4.15 11.74 -2.12
N PHE A 242 -5.12 10.93 -1.71
CA PHE A 242 -5.04 10.28 -0.40
C PHE A 242 -4.10 9.06 -0.45
N HIS A 243 -3.17 9.01 0.49
CA HIS A 243 -2.26 7.88 0.65
C HIS A 243 -2.24 7.34 2.08
N GLY A 244 -2.00 6.04 2.20
CA GLY A 244 -1.52 5.45 3.45
C GLY A 244 -0.03 5.69 3.58
N ASP A 245 0.42 6.30 4.67
CA ASP A 245 1.85 6.52 4.92
C ASP A 245 2.52 5.25 5.49
N TYR A 246 3.67 4.91 4.92
CA TYR A 246 4.55 3.85 5.39
C TYR A 246 5.90 4.44 5.76
N TRP A 247 6.43 4.00 6.89
CA TRP A 247 7.81 4.26 7.32
C TRP A 247 8.37 2.98 7.93
N TRP A 248 9.58 2.62 7.53
CA TRP A 248 10.22 1.41 8.05
C TRP A 248 11.73 1.52 8.04
N THR A 249 12.36 0.69 8.86
CA THR A 249 13.80 0.51 8.91
C THR A 249 14.08 -0.98 8.98
N ALA A 250 15.05 -1.44 8.21
CA ALA A 250 15.49 -2.82 8.21
C ALA A 250 17.02 -2.90 8.16
N THR A 251 17.57 -3.90 8.83
CA THR A 251 19.00 -4.23 8.75
C THR A 251 19.16 -5.51 7.95
N TYR A 252 20.11 -5.46 7.02
CA TYR A 252 20.40 -6.50 6.06
C TYR A 252 21.73 -7.18 6.33
N TYR A 253 21.80 -8.47 6.03
CA TYR A 253 23.04 -9.20 5.79
C TYR A 253 23.00 -9.79 4.38
N VAL A 254 24.00 -9.47 3.57
CA VAL A 254 24.11 -9.91 2.17
C VAL A 254 25.48 -10.53 1.94
N ASP A 255 25.51 -11.75 1.40
CA ASP A 255 26.73 -12.39 0.90
C ASP A 255 26.52 -12.92 -0.52
N GLU A 256 27.49 -13.70 -1.04
CA GLU A 256 27.46 -14.22 -2.42
C GLU A 256 26.27 -15.15 -2.68
N ARG A 257 25.52 -15.52 -1.64
CA ARG A 257 24.55 -16.61 -1.69
C ARG A 257 23.26 -16.34 -0.97
N VAL A 258 23.22 -15.46 0.03
CA VAL A 258 22.01 -15.24 0.83
C VAL A 258 21.74 -13.76 1.06
N VAL A 259 20.45 -13.46 1.16
CA VAL A 259 19.94 -12.20 1.71
C VAL A 259 19.16 -12.50 2.97
N ARG A 260 19.54 -11.84 4.06
CA ARG A 260 18.81 -11.88 5.34
C ARG A 260 18.40 -10.48 5.77
N ARG A 261 17.26 -10.40 6.46
CA ARG A 261 16.66 -9.15 6.91
C ARG A 261 16.16 -9.27 8.34
N THR A 262 16.26 -8.19 9.10
CA THR A 262 15.57 -8.02 10.38
C THR A 262 15.09 -6.58 10.54
N ASP A 263 13.90 -6.42 11.10
CA ASP A 263 13.35 -5.14 11.57
C ASP A 263 13.52 -4.93 13.08
N LYS A 264 14.13 -5.92 13.76
CA LYS A 264 14.44 -5.90 15.20
C LYS A 264 15.89 -5.49 15.43
N ASP A 265 16.15 -5.00 16.63
CA ASP A 265 17.50 -4.78 17.15
C ASP A 265 18.17 -6.13 17.48
N THR A 266 18.56 -6.85 16.43
CA THR A 266 19.25 -8.13 16.47
C THR A 266 20.24 -8.23 15.32
N ASP A 267 21.11 -9.25 15.37
CA ASP A 267 22.05 -9.49 14.29
C ASP A 267 21.30 -9.90 13.02
N PRO A 268 21.47 -9.20 11.88
CA PRO A 268 20.79 -9.57 10.64
C PRO A 268 21.19 -10.97 10.12
N ARG A 269 22.32 -11.53 10.55
CA ARG A 269 22.71 -12.92 10.25
C ARG A 269 21.76 -13.95 10.88
N ASP A 270 21.14 -13.60 11.99
CA ASP A 270 20.10 -14.38 12.68
C ASP A 270 18.68 -13.97 12.25
N GLY A 271 18.57 -13.03 11.31
CA GLY A 271 17.31 -12.55 10.75
C GLY A 271 16.66 -13.52 9.77
N ASP A 272 15.51 -13.10 9.25
CA ASP A 272 14.72 -13.85 8.27
C ASP A 272 15.55 -14.06 7.01
N LEU A 273 15.68 -15.31 6.57
CA LEU A 273 16.28 -15.67 5.29
C LEU A 273 15.26 -15.36 4.19
N LEU A 274 15.54 -14.36 3.37
CA LEU A 274 14.62 -13.91 2.33
C LEU A 274 14.82 -14.66 1.02
N GLU A 275 16.08 -14.83 0.61
CA GLU A 275 16.44 -15.45 -0.66
C GLU A 275 17.81 -16.11 -0.59
N CYS A 276 18.00 -17.15 -1.41
CA CYS A 276 19.34 -17.66 -1.72
C CYS A 276 19.58 -17.88 -3.21
N GLN A 277 20.81 -17.62 -3.64
CA GLN A 277 21.26 -17.88 -5.00
C GLN A 277 21.55 -19.39 -5.17
N GLY A 278 20.71 -20.05 -5.97
CA GLY A 278 20.95 -21.41 -6.45
C GLY A 278 22.21 -21.48 -7.32
N ARG A 279 22.89 -22.63 -7.31
CA ARG A 279 24.06 -22.90 -8.17
C ARG A 279 23.72 -22.99 -9.65
#